data_AF-A0A017T5I0-F1
#
_entry.id   AF-A0A017T5I0-F1
#
_cell.length_a   1.000
_cell.length_b   1.000
_cell.length_c   1.000
_cell.angle_alpha   90.00
_cell.angle_beta   90.00
_cell.angle_gamma   90.00
#
_symmetry.space_group_name_H-M   'P 1'
#
loop_
_entity.id
_entity.type
_entity.pdbx_description
1 polymer ?
#
loop_
_entity_poly.entity_id
_entity_poly.type
_entity_poly.pdbx_seq_one_letter_code
_entity_poly.pdbx_strand_id
1 'polypeptide(L)'
;MRYSRRKSAMRSLPFRLLLVAPLGLLTAALHGACSPDSGVSGSTATTGDQEPDAGILDPPPDTGLDPDAACALVTEEAVSVPLNLYILLDKSSSMAGDKWASAKVGLTAFLNDARFAGTRVALRFFPRDADAVPACDQNAYKEPTVAYGPLPDSAAAIVQALEAEAPDGFNTPIYPALGGALLKGIEVAQNNPDQASAVLLVTDGQPQGPPGTCSGVNPEDPAVIANLASTGAEYNPPVFTYVIGLPGAAQTFANQVAAAGGTGQAVLVSATNVAAEFQDALTKVTGEALPCEYEIPSEVESGDVAITSVNVLLTLGGGEPALLPQDATCDGAGWRYDVPGNPSHITLCPATCATLKEQDSAKIQILLGCSTIIE
;
A
#
# COMPACT_ATOMS: atom_id res chain seq x y z
N MET A 1 -2.92 12.45 64.09
CA MET A 1 -2.76 10.99 64.22
C MET A 1 -1.60 10.55 63.33
N ARG A 2 -0.52 10.04 63.93
CA ARG A 2 0.69 9.54 63.23
C ARG A 2 0.60 8.01 63.16
N TYR A 3 0.74 7.43 61.98
CA TYR A 3 1.04 5.99 61.79
C TYR A 3 1.87 5.86 60.50
N SER A 4 3.20 5.91 60.63
CA SER A 4 4.13 4.76 60.69
C SER A 4 4.31 4.05 59.34
N ARG A 5 5.42 4.40 58.69
CA ARG A 5 6.04 3.71 57.55
C ARG A 5 6.32 2.24 57.87
N ARG A 6 6.11 1.34 56.92
CA ARG A 6 6.89 0.10 56.79
C ARG A 6 7.42 -0.04 55.37
N LYS A 7 8.74 0.13 55.26
CA LYS A 7 9.55 -0.38 54.16
C LYS A 7 9.70 -1.89 54.38
N SER A 8 9.42 -2.70 53.37
CA SER A 8 9.96 -4.07 53.27
C SER A 8 10.79 -4.16 52.01
N ALA A 9 12.07 -4.44 52.22
CA ALA A 9 13.05 -4.65 51.19
C ALA A 9 13.12 -6.14 50.84
N MET A 10 13.34 -6.40 49.54
CA MET A 10 14.33 -7.35 49.01
C MET A 10 14.10 -8.85 49.30
N ARG A 11 13.77 -9.60 48.24
CA ARG A 11 14.26 -10.97 48.05
C ARG A 11 14.44 -11.27 46.56
N SER A 12 15.68 -11.07 46.11
CA SER A 12 16.24 -11.57 44.86
C SER A 12 16.43 -13.08 44.96
N LEU A 13 15.80 -13.84 44.07
CA LEU A 13 16.15 -15.23 43.78
C LEU A 13 17.02 -15.27 42.51
N PRO A 14 18.23 -15.86 42.53
CA PRO A 14 18.93 -16.28 41.33
C PRO A 14 18.58 -17.74 40.98
N PHE A 15 19.11 -18.22 39.84
CA PHE A 15 19.11 -19.63 39.36
C PHE A 15 17.82 -20.07 38.63
N ARG A 16 17.80 -20.63 37.40
CA ARG A 16 18.79 -21.40 36.62
C ARG A 16 18.59 -21.21 35.11
N LEU A 17 19.71 -21.03 34.41
CA LEU A 17 19.89 -21.30 32.99
C LEU A 17 19.77 -22.82 32.76
N LEU A 18 18.89 -23.28 31.87
CA LEU A 18 18.83 -24.66 31.40
C LEU A 18 19.02 -24.65 29.88
N LEU A 19 20.27 -24.86 29.47
CA LEU A 19 20.64 -25.33 28.14
C LEU A 19 20.08 -26.75 27.98
N VAL A 20 19.31 -26.99 26.92
CA VAL A 20 19.06 -28.33 26.38
C VAL A 20 19.25 -28.26 24.86
N ALA A 21 20.40 -28.75 24.41
CA ALA A 21 20.59 -29.32 23.08
C ALA A 21 20.59 -30.84 23.24
N PRO A 22 20.02 -31.60 22.28
CA PRO A 22 20.92 -32.50 21.56
C PRO A 22 20.58 -32.71 20.07
N LEU A 23 21.65 -33.03 19.32
CA LEU A 23 21.77 -33.96 18.17
C LEU A 23 20.64 -33.97 17.13
N GLY A 24 20.87 -33.69 15.85
CA GLY A 24 21.96 -34.19 15.02
C GLY A 24 21.47 -35.40 14.20
N LEU A 25 21.03 -35.17 12.97
CA LEU A 25 20.87 -36.21 11.95
C LEU A 25 21.20 -35.63 10.57
N LEU A 26 22.35 -36.08 10.06
CA LEU A 26 22.82 -35.93 8.69
C LEU A 26 21.95 -36.77 7.73
N THR A 27 21.54 -36.18 6.62
CA THR A 27 21.42 -36.91 5.34
C THR A 27 21.88 -35.98 4.22
N ALA A 28 23.00 -36.36 3.59
CA ALA A 28 23.55 -35.75 2.39
C ALA A 28 22.91 -36.40 1.15
N ALA A 29 22.55 -35.59 0.15
CA ALA A 29 22.28 -36.05 -1.21
C ALA A 29 22.77 -34.99 -2.23
N LEU A 30 23.99 -35.25 -2.70
CA LEU A 30 24.54 -35.09 -4.06
C LEU A 30 23.98 -34.00 -4.99
N HIS A 31 24.83 -32.99 -5.20
CA HIS A 31 25.37 -32.46 -6.47
C HIS A 31 24.57 -32.67 -7.77
N GLY A 32 24.12 -31.55 -8.35
CA GLY A 32 23.84 -31.38 -9.77
C GLY A 32 24.23 -29.97 -10.21
N ALA A 33 25.52 -29.75 -10.47
CA ALA A 33 26.02 -28.55 -11.12
C ALA A 33 25.94 -28.74 -12.64
N CYS A 34 25.31 -27.81 -13.36
CA CYS A 34 25.44 -27.68 -14.80
C CYS A 34 25.81 -26.23 -15.13
N SER A 35 26.98 -26.06 -15.72
CA SER A 35 27.40 -24.91 -16.52
C SER A 35 28.15 -25.46 -17.74
N PRO A 36 28.22 -24.70 -18.84
CA PRO A 36 28.11 -25.22 -20.19
C PRO A 36 29.47 -25.64 -20.76
N ASP A 37 29.46 -26.60 -21.68
CA ASP A 37 30.65 -26.89 -22.49
C ASP A 37 30.37 -26.62 -23.97
N SER A 38 31.28 -25.86 -24.56
CA SER A 38 31.33 -25.50 -25.97
C SER A 38 31.91 -26.67 -26.75
N GLY A 39 31.22 -27.12 -27.79
CA GLY A 39 31.71 -28.18 -28.67
C GLY A 39 31.54 -27.81 -30.13
N VAL A 40 32.52 -27.07 -30.67
CA VAL A 40 32.71 -26.91 -32.11
C VAL A 40 33.49 -28.11 -32.65
N SER A 41 32.98 -28.75 -33.70
CA SER A 41 33.66 -29.63 -34.67
C SER A 41 32.53 -30.23 -35.54
N GLY A 42 32.49 -30.11 -36.87
CA GLY A 42 33.57 -30.01 -37.83
C GLY A 42 33.49 -31.20 -38.77
N SER A 43 32.80 -30.99 -39.90
CA SER A 43 32.96 -31.66 -41.21
C SER A 43 32.56 -33.14 -41.37
N THR A 44 31.61 -33.36 -42.28
CA THR A 44 31.75 -34.42 -43.29
C THR A 44 31.28 -33.91 -44.65
N ALA A 45 32.16 -34.07 -45.63
CA ALA A 45 31.99 -33.67 -47.02
C ALA A 45 31.15 -34.68 -47.80
N THR A 46 30.40 -34.19 -48.79
CA THR A 46 30.06 -34.95 -49.99
C THR A 46 30.11 -34.04 -51.20
N THR A 47 30.91 -34.48 -52.17
CA THR A 47 31.25 -33.90 -53.46
C THR A 47 30.16 -34.11 -54.51
N GLY A 48 30.04 -33.16 -55.45
CA GLY A 48 29.32 -33.32 -56.71
C GLY A 48 29.45 -32.08 -57.59
N ASP A 49 30.25 -32.20 -58.67
CA ASP A 49 30.66 -31.17 -59.64
C ASP A 49 29.52 -30.62 -60.53
N GLN A 50 29.57 -29.34 -60.93
CA GLN A 50 29.84 -28.87 -62.31
C GLN A 50 29.52 -27.38 -62.55
N GLU A 51 30.58 -26.67 -63.00
CA GLU A 51 30.67 -25.54 -63.95
C GLU A 51 30.07 -24.14 -63.68
N PRO A 52 30.69 -23.08 -64.27
CA PRO A 52 30.69 -21.73 -63.72
C PRO A 52 29.71 -20.81 -64.46
N ASP A 53 28.97 -20.00 -63.71
CA ASP A 53 28.29 -18.85 -64.28
C ASP A 53 28.69 -17.57 -63.55
N ALA A 54 29.21 -16.64 -64.34
CA ALA A 54 29.70 -15.34 -63.89
C ALA A 54 28.48 -14.43 -63.66
N GLY A 55 27.96 -14.44 -62.43
CA GLY A 55 26.88 -13.57 -61.98
C GLY A 55 27.39 -12.49 -61.01
N ILE A 56 27.23 -11.24 -61.42
CA ILE A 56 27.44 -10.00 -60.66
C ILE A 56 26.83 -10.11 -59.25
N LEU A 57 27.65 -9.91 -58.21
CA LEU A 57 27.16 -9.74 -56.84
C LEU A 57 26.71 -8.29 -56.65
N ASP A 58 25.40 -8.07 -56.75
CA ASP A 58 24.76 -6.92 -56.12
C ASP A 58 25.02 -6.97 -54.60
N PRO A 59 25.37 -5.86 -53.94
CA PRO A 59 25.40 -5.82 -52.49
C PRO A 59 23.98 -6.08 -51.96
N PRO A 60 23.81 -6.78 -50.82
CA PRO A 60 22.49 -6.99 -50.23
C PRO A 60 21.84 -5.62 -49.98
N PRO A 61 20.52 -5.50 -50.17
CA PRO A 61 19.84 -4.26 -49.87
C PRO A 61 20.06 -3.93 -48.40
N ASP A 62 20.49 -2.70 -48.18
CA ASP A 62 20.56 -2.02 -46.89
C ASP A 62 19.16 -2.11 -46.27
N THR A 63 18.95 -3.19 -45.52
CA THR A 63 17.77 -3.36 -44.69
C THR A 63 18.00 -2.38 -43.56
N GLY A 64 17.45 -1.18 -43.75
CA GLY A 64 17.41 -0.16 -42.73
C GLY A 64 17.08 -0.84 -41.41
N LEU A 65 18.02 -0.72 -40.47
CA LEU A 65 17.83 -1.15 -39.10
C LEU A 65 16.53 -0.52 -38.65
N ASP A 66 15.52 -1.36 -38.43
CA ASP A 66 14.33 -0.97 -37.71
C ASP A 66 14.79 -0.49 -36.32
N PRO A 67 14.68 0.81 -36.00
CA PRO A 67 15.13 1.35 -34.71
C PRO A 67 14.35 0.75 -33.53
N ASP A 68 13.28 0.00 -33.79
CA ASP A 68 12.44 -0.64 -32.77
C ASP A 68 12.84 -2.11 -32.50
N ALA A 69 13.80 -2.68 -33.24
CA ALA A 69 14.08 -4.12 -33.18
C ALA A 69 15.21 -4.55 -32.21
N ALA A 70 15.82 -3.64 -31.44
CA ALA A 70 17.00 -3.97 -30.64
C ALA A 70 17.16 -3.26 -29.29
N CYS A 71 16.06 -2.87 -28.63
CA CYS A 71 16.16 -2.33 -27.27
C CYS A 71 15.79 -3.39 -26.24
N ALA A 72 16.74 -3.77 -25.39
CA ALA A 72 16.56 -4.77 -24.35
C ALA A 72 15.51 -4.29 -23.32
N LEU A 73 14.35 -4.95 -23.29
CA LEU A 73 13.24 -4.70 -22.36
C LEU A 73 13.57 -5.22 -20.95
N VAL A 74 14.33 -4.46 -20.18
CA VAL A 74 14.23 -4.63 -18.72
C VAL A 74 13.00 -3.85 -18.30
N THR A 75 11.91 -4.59 -18.11
CA THR A 75 10.66 -4.07 -17.57
C THR A 75 10.67 -4.29 -16.08
N GLU A 76 10.90 -3.23 -15.33
CA GLU A 76 10.77 -3.25 -13.88
C GLU A 76 9.34 -2.84 -13.51
N GLU A 77 8.75 -3.53 -12.52
CA GLU A 77 7.54 -3.00 -11.90
C GLU A 77 7.92 -1.78 -11.07
N ALA A 78 7.18 -0.69 -11.24
CA ALA A 78 7.51 0.54 -10.51
C ALA A 78 7.30 0.31 -9.02
N VAL A 79 8.34 0.57 -8.22
CA VAL A 79 8.25 0.52 -6.77
C VAL A 79 7.46 1.75 -6.32
N SER A 80 6.24 1.51 -5.85
CA SER A 80 5.41 2.55 -5.24
C SER A 80 6.01 2.94 -3.89
N VAL A 81 5.99 4.24 -3.59
CA VAL A 81 6.16 4.77 -2.22
C VAL A 81 5.34 3.91 -1.24
N PRO A 82 5.98 3.24 -0.26
CA PRO A 82 5.29 2.33 0.65
C PRO A 82 4.17 3.05 1.42
N LEU A 83 3.01 2.41 1.52
CA LEU A 83 1.86 2.94 2.27
C LEU A 83 1.83 2.40 3.69
N ASN A 84 1.66 3.28 4.67
CA ASN A 84 1.30 2.95 6.05
C ASN A 84 -0.20 3.18 6.25
N LEU A 85 -0.97 2.09 6.37
CA LEU A 85 -2.42 2.11 6.54
C LEU A 85 -2.84 1.75 7.98
N TYR A 86 -3.44 2.70 8.70
CA TYR A 86 -4.10 2.45 9.98
C TYR A 86 -5.57 2.09 9.77
N ILE A 87 -5.93 0.82 9.92
CA ILE A 87 -7.32 0.39 9.82
C ILE A 87 -8.01 0.59 11.16
N LEU A 88 -9.05 1.42 11.15
CA LEU A 88 -9.93 1.68 12.27
C LEU A 88 -11.30 1.05 11.97
N LEU A 89 -11.56 -0.11 12.59
CA LEU A 89 -12.74 -0.94 12.31
C LEU A 89 -13.79 -0.83 13.41
N ASP A 90 -15.01 -0.47 13.01
CA ASP A 90 -16.17 -0.42 13.88
C ASP A 90 -16.59 -1.83 14.33
N LYS A 91 -16.67 -2.03 15.64
CA LYS A 91 -17.17 -3.22 16.34
C LYS A 91 -18.41 -2.91 17.17
N SER A 92 -19.14 -1.83 16.85
CA SER A 92 -20.44 -1.56 17.47
C SER A 92 -21.45 -2.65 17.11
N SER A 93 -22.45 -2.83 17.97
CA SER A 93 -23.46 -3.88 17.84
C SER A 93 -24.31 -3.76 16.56
N SER A 94 -24.36 -2.59 15.90
CA SER A 94 -24.99 -2.43 14.59
C SER A 94 -24.29 -3.20 13.47
N MET A 95 -22.99 -3.48 13.63
CA MET A 95 -22.17 -4.26 12.71
C MET A 95 -22.48 -5.76 12.74
N ALA A 96 -23.28 -6.24 13.71
CA ALA A 96 -23.55 -7.68 13.85
C ALA A 96 -24.16 -8.31 12.58
N GLY A 97 -23.94 -9.63 12.43
CA GLY A 97 -24.43 -10.40 11.29
C GLY A 97 -23.60 -10.20 10.03
N ASP A 98 -24.27 -9.99 8.90
CA ASP A 98 -23.62 -10.01 7.57
C ASP A 98 -22.62 -8.88 7.37
N LYS A 99 -22.77 -7.73 8.05
CA LYS A 99 -21.83 -6.61 7.95
C LYS A 99 -20.46 -6.97 8.52
N TRP A 100 -20.44 -7.50 9.76
CA TRP A 100 -19.21 -7.97 10.40
C TRP A 100 -18.59 -9.14 9.64
N ALA A 101 -19.40 -10.12 9.24
CA ALA A 101 -18.92 -11.26 8.46
C ALA A 101 -18.25 -10.81 7.15
N SER A 102 -18.87 -9.86 6.45
CA SER A 102 -18.36 -9.35 5.18
C SER A 102 -17.15 -8.45 5.34
N ALA A 103 -17.11 -7.62 6.39
CA ALA A 103 -15.91 -6.87 6.74
C ALA A 103 -14.74 -7.82 6.98
N LYS A 104 -14.91 -8.88 7.80
CA LYS A 104 -13.84 -9.87 8.01
C LYS A 104 -13.38 -10.52 6.71
N VAL A 105 -14.30 -10.92 5.83
CA VAL A 105 -13.96 -11.53 4.53
C VAL A 105 -13.19 -10.54 3.64
N GLY A 106 -13.71 -9.31 3.48
CA GLY A 106 -13.10 -8.32 2.61
C GLY A 106 -11.74 -7.82 3.12
N LEU A 107 -11.59 -7.58 4.43
CA LEU A 107 -10.29 -7.30 5.04
C LEU A 107 -9.34 -8.49 4.83
N THR A 108 -9.78 -9.73 5.06
CA THR A 108 -8.93 -10.91 4.87
C THR A 108 -8.48 -11.05 3.42
N ALA A 109 -9.35 -10.79 2.45
CA ALA A 109 -9.00 -10.80 1.03
C ALA A 109 -7.93 -9.75 0.70
N PHE A 110 -8.12 -8.51 1.15
CA PHE A 110 -7.14 -7.43 1.00
C PHE A 110 -5.78 -7.78 1.60
N LEU A 111 -5.75 -8.30 2.83
CA LEU A 111 -4.51 -8.63 3.52
C LEU A 111 -3.70 -9.74 2.83
N ASN A 112 -4.35 -10.59 2.03
CA ASN A 112 -3.72 -11.69 1.31
C ASN A 112 -3.54 -11.42 -0.19
N ASP A 113 -3.91 -10.23 -0.66
CA ASP A 113 -3.77 -9.87 -2.07
C ASP A 113 -2.33 -9.45 -2.37
N ALA A 114 -1.70 -10.14 -3.33
CA ALA A 114 -0.32 -9.91 -3.73
C ALA A 114 -0.09 -8.48 -4.27
N ARG A 115 -1.15 -7.81 -4.76
CA ARG A 115 -1.08 -6.41 -5.24
C ARG A 115 -0.71 -5.42 -4.14
N PHE A 116 -0.90 -5.77 -2.86
CA PHE A 116 -0.60 -4.90 -1.72
C PHE A 116 0.63 -5.35 -0.92
N ALA A 117 1.43 -6.26 -1.47
CA ALA A 117 2.69 -6.68 -0.86
C ALA A 117 3.56 -5.45 -0.52
N GLY A 118 4.13 -5.43 0.68
CA GLY A 118 4.92 -4.30 1.18
C GLY A 118 4.10 -3.19 1.85
N THR A 119 2.78 -3.10 1.65
CA THR A 119 1.91 -2.17 2.39
C THR A 119 1.96 -2.49 3.87
N ARG A 120 2.24 -1.48 4.70
CA ARG A 120 2.34 -1.64 6.16
C ARG A 120 0.97 -1.38 6.77
N VAL A 121 0.36 -2.42 7.34
CA VAL A 121 -1.00 -2.33 7.88
C VAL A 121 -0.98 -2.49 9.40
N ALA A 122 -1.75 -1.64 10.07
CA ALA A 122 -2.09 -1.77 11.49
C ALA A 122 -3.62 -1.87 11.64
N LEU A 123 -4.09 -2.50 12.72
CA LEU A 123 -5.52 -2.64 13.01
C LEU A 123 -5.85 -2.17 14.43
N ARG A 124 -6.93 -1.38 14.54
CA ARG A 124 -7.57 -1.01 15.81
C ARG A 124 -9.08 -1.11 15.68
N PHE A 125 -9.72 -1.65 16.71
CA PHE A 125 -11.17 -1.68 16.81
C PHE A 125 -11.71 -0.48 17.60
N PHE A 126 -12.95 -0.07 17.30
CA PHE A 126 -13.71 0.86 18.13
C PHE A 126 -15.19 0.43 18.19
N PRO A 127 -15.90 0.62 19.31
CA PRO A 127 -15.46 1.20 20.57
C PRO A 127 -14.42 0.34 21.31
N ARG A 128 -13.75 0.95 22.29
CA ARG A 128 -12.90 0.20 23.24
C ARG A 128 -13.78 -0.54 24.23
N ASP A 129 -13.25 -1.61 24.78
CA ASP A 129 -13.86 -2.26 25.93
C ASP A 129 -13.97 -1.26 27.09
N ALA A 130 -14.99 -1.45 27.93
CA ALA A 130 -15.23 -0.56 29.06
C ALA A 130 -14.01 -0.58 30.00
N ASP A 131 -13.39 0.58 30.18
CA ASP A 131 -12.25 0.77 31.06
C ASP A 131 -12.32 2.11 31.81
N ALA A 132 -11.29 2.40 32.61
CA ALA A 132 -11.21 3.64 33.39
C ALA A 132 -10.67 4.84 32.58
N VAL A 133 -10.31 4.65 31.30
CA VAL A 133 -9.75 5.70 30.47
C VAL A 133 -10.88 6.59 29.97
N PRO A 134 -10.78 7.93 30.09
CA PRO A 134 -11.83 8.83 29.65
C PRO A 134 -12.27 8.57 28.20
N ALA A 135 -13.57 8.55 27.96
CA ALA A 135 -14.09 8.14 26.66
C ALA A 135 -13.73 9.13 25.52
N CYS A 136 -13.44 10.39 25.85
CA CYS A 136 -12.94 11.41 24.92
C CYS A 136 -11.43 11.35 24.68
N ASP A 137 -10.68 10.49 25.38
CA ASP A 137 -9.22 10.45 25.24
C ASP A 137 -8.82 9.78 23.92
N GLN A 138 -8.38 10.60 22.96
CA GLN A 138 -7.89 10.15 21.66
C GLN A 138 -6.64 9.25 21.80
N ASN A 139 -5.80 9.45 22.82
CA ASN A 139 -4.62 8.62 23.02
C ASN A 139 -4.98 7.16 23.31
N ALA A 140 -6.19 6.90 23.80
CA ALA A 140 -6.67 5.55 24.04
C ALA A 140 -6.89 4.75 22.75
N TYR A 141 -6.99 5.43 21.60
CA TYR A 141 -7.11 4.83 20.27
C TYR A 141 -5.83 4.95 19.44
N LYS A 142 -4.77 5.57 19.98
CA LYS A 142 -3.52 5.79 19.26
C LYS A 142 -2.74 4.51 19.02
N GLU A 143 -2.58 3.66 20.04
CA GLU A 143 -1.86 2.41 19.86
C GLU A 143 -2.77 1.34 19.23
N PRO A 144 -2.36 0.74 18.11
CA PRO A 144 -3.17 -0.26 17.43
C PRO A 144 -3.21 -1.57 18.22
N THR A 145 -4.28 -2.34 18.03
CA THR A 145 -4.41 -3.70 18.59
C THR A 145 -3.41 -4.65 17.90
N VAL A 146 -3.20 -4.48 16.60
CA VAL A 146 -2.13 -5.15 15.84
C VAL A 146 -1.22 -4.08 15.27
N ALA A 147 0.06 -4.12 15.65
CA ALA A 147 1.06 -3.16 15.23
C ALA A 147 1.28 -3.19 13.70
N TYR A 148 1.79 -2.08 13.16
CA TYR A 148 2.18 -1.99 11.76
C TYR A 148 3.15 -3.12 11.37
N GLY A 149 2.82 -3.84 10.31
CA GLY A 149 3.74 -4.74 9.64
C GLY A 149 3.43 -4.82 8.15
N PRO A 150 4.44 -5.11 7.32
CA PRO A 150 4.26 -5.23 5.88
C PRO A 150 3.36 -6.43 5.56
N LEU A 151 2.57 -6.33 4.48
CA LEU A 151 1.88 -7.48 3.91
C LEU A 151 2.85 -8.32 3.07
N PRO A 152 2.73 -9.67 3.10
CA PRO A 152 1.71 -10.44 3.82
C PRO A 152 2.07 -10.78 5.29
N ASP A 153 3.24 -10.38 5.79
CA ASP A 153 3.74 -10.80 7.12
C ASP A 153 2.78 -10.45 8.27
N SER A 154 2.11 -9.30 8.22
CA SER A 154 1.13 -8.88 9.23
C SER A 154 -0.26 -9.50 9.06
N ALA A 155 -0.56 -10.11 7.90
CA ALA A 155 -1.89 -10.61 7.56
C ALA A 155 -2.41 -11.62 8.59
N ALA A 156 -1.60 -12.60 8.97
CA ALA A 156 -2.00 -13.65 9.92
C ALA A 156 -2.37 -13.09 11.31
N ALA A 157 -1.61 -12.10 11.80
CA ALA A 157 -1.87 -11.46 13.09
C ALA A 157 -3.17 -10.63 13.05
N ILE A 158 -3.41 -9.92 11.94
CA ILE A 158 -4.63 -9.13 11.74
C ILE A 158 -5.85 -10.04 11.62
N VAL A 159 -5.78 -11.12 10.83
CA VAL A 159 -6.85 -12.12 10.71
C VAL A 159 -7.16 -12.77 12.06
N GLN A 160 -6.14 -13.10 12.85
CA GLN A 160 -6.35 -13.64 14.20
C GLN A 160 -7.06 -12.63 15.12
N ALA A 161 -6.71 -11.35 15.04
CA ALA A 161 -7.38 -10.31 15.81
C ALA A 161 -8.84 -10.13 15.38
N LEU A 162 -9.14 -10.21 14.08
CA LEU A 162 -10.52 -10.17 13.56
C LEU A 162 -11.37 -11.34 14.06
N GLU A 163 -10.80 -12.56 14.11
CA GLU A 163 -11.51 -13.76 14.59
C GLU A 163 -11.69 -13.78 16.11
N ALA A 164 -10.84 -13.07 16.86
CA ALA A 164 -10.94 -12.96 18.32
C ALA A 164 -11.96 -11.91 18.79
N GLU A 165 -12.45 -11.06 17.88
CA GLU A 165 -13.30 -9.91 18.20
C GLU A 165 -14.77 -10.14 17.81
N ALA A 166 -15.68 -9.48 18.52
CA ALA A 166 -17.11 -9.51 18.25
C ALA A 166 -17.69 -8.09 18.14
N PRO A 167 -18.69 -7.85 17.27
CA PRO A 167 -19.36 -6.57 17.16
C PRO A 167 -20.36 -6.41 18.33
N ASP A 168 -19.87 -6.12 19.53
CA ASP A 168 -20.66 -6.02 20.77
C ASP A 168 -20.62 -4.63 21.42
N GLY A 169 -20.01 -3.65 20.74
CA GLY A 169 -19.91 -2.28 21.21
C GLY A 169 -21.26 -1.57 21.33
N PHE A 170 -21.49 -0.88 22.45
CA PHE A 170 -22.75 -0.17 22.72
C PHE A 170 -22.88 1.19 22.05
N ASN A 171 -21.80 1.72 21.48
CA ASN A 171 -21.74 3.04 20.86
C ASN A 171 -20.72 3.02 19.70
N THR A 172 -20.65 4.14 18.98
CA THR A 172 -19.81 4.30 17.78
C THR A 172 -18.99 5.59 17.91
N PRO A 173 -18.00 5.64 18.85
CA PRO A 173 -17.32 6.87 19.23
C PRO A 173 -16.24 7.25 18.20
N ILE A 174 -16.68 7.69 17.02
CA ILE A 174 -15.79 7.97 15.89
C ILE A 174 -14.82 9.12 16.20
N TYR A 175 -15.25 10.17 16.90
CA TYR A 175 -14.38 11.32 17.19
C TYR A 175 -13.09 10.96 17.95
N PRO A 176 -13.14 10.31 19.14
CA PRO A 176 -11.91 9.91 19.83
C PRO A 176 -11.14 8.82 19.07
N ALA A 177 -11.85 7.93 18.36
CA ALA A 177 -11.25 6.83 17.61
C ALA A 177 -10.42 7.33 16.42
N LEU A 178 -11.01 8.16 15.56
CA LEU A 178 -10.33 8.78 14.42
C LEU A 178 -9.20 9.68 14.89
N GLY A 179 -9.38 10.44 15.98
CA GLY A 179 -8.31 11.26 16.54
C GLY A 179 -7.08 10.45 16.97
N GLY A 180 -7.28 9.31 17.64
CA GLY A 180 -6.18 8.41 17.98
C GLY A 180 -5.47 7.84 16.76
N ALA A 181 -6.24 7.37 15.77
CA ALA A 181 -5.70 6.86 14.52
C ALA A 181 -4.86 7.91 13.78
N LEU A 182 -5.33 9.16 13.69
CA LEU A 182 -4.59 10.27 13.10
C LEU A 182 -3.32 10.62 13.88
N LEU A 183 -3.37 10.63 15.22
CA LEU A 183 -2.18 10.84 16.04
C LEU A 183 -1.11 9.76 15.78
N LYS A 184 -1.53 8.51 15.54
CA LYS A 184 -0.59 7.44 15.17
C LYS A 184 -0.10 7.58 13.75
N GLY A 185 -0.98 7.88 12.80
CA GLY A 185 -0.63 8.13 11.41
C GLY A 185 0.39 9.26 11.26
N ILE A 186 0.24 10.34 12.03
CA ILE A 186 1.19 11.47 12.08
C ILE A 186 2.55 11.01 12.62
N GLU A 187 2.57 10.26 13.74
CA GLU A 187 3.81 9.70 14.29
C GLU A 187 4.52 8.80 13.27
N VAL A 188 3.77 7.98 12.54
CA VAL A 188 4.33 7.10 11.50
C VAL A 188 4.86 7.91 10.31
N ALA A 189 4.10 8.92 9.85
CA ALA A 189 4.51 9.80 8.76
C ALA A 189 5.81 10.56 9.09
N GLN A 190 5.95 11.05 10.32
CA GLN A 190 7.17 11.74 10.76
C GLN A 190 8.39 10.83 10.84
N ASN A 191 8.18 9.56 11.22
CA ASN A 191 9.26 8.58 11.34
C ASN A 191 9.61 7.89 10.01
N ASN A 192 8.76 8.02 8.98
CA ASN A 192 8.95 7.44 7.65
C ASN A 192 8.54 8.50 6.60
N PRO A 193 9.30 9.60 6.45
CA PRO A 193 8.92 10.75 5.62
C PRO A 193 8.91 10.43 4.12
N ASP A 194 9.53 9.32 3.72
CA ASP A 194 9.57 8.72 2.40
C ASP A 194 8.39 7.77 2.13
N GLN A 195 7.43 7.66 3.05
CA GLN A 195 6.28 6.76 2.96
C GLN A 195 4.97 7.52 3.09
N ALA A 196 3.95 7.07 2.36
CA ALA A 196 2.60 7.59 2.53
C ALA A 196 1.99 7.10 3.85
N SER A 197 1.12 7.91 4.47
CA SER A 197 0.41 7.54 5.69
C SER A 197 -1.08 7.82 5.54
N ALA A 198 -1.91 6.86 5.92
CA ALA A 198 -3.35 6.97 5.82
C ALA A 198 -4.08 6.25 6.96
N VAL A 199 -5.28 6.74 7.25
CA VAL A 199 -6.26 6.09 8.13
C VAL A 199 -7.41 5.60 7.27
N LEU A 200 -7.82 4.36 7.47
CA LEU A 200 -9.05 3.80 6.92
C LEU A 200 -10.09 3.65 8.02
N LEU A 201 -11.15 4.46 7.96
CA LEU A 201 -12.32 4.34 8.82
C LEU A 201 -13.34 3.39 8.17
N VAL A 202 -13.65 2.29 8.85
CA VAL A 202 -14.70 1.35 8.44
C VAL A 202 -15.84 1.41 9.45
N THR A 203 -17.04 1.78 9.02
CA THR A 203 -18.22 1.90 9.91
C THR A 203 -19.53 1.64 9.17
N ASP A 204 -20.58 1.23 9.89
CA ASP A 204 -21.94 1.09 9.37
C ASP A 204 -22.92 2.13 9.94
N GLY A 205 -22.42 3.11 10.69
CA GLY A 205 -23.24 3.94 11.56
C GLY A 205 -22.95 5.44 11.48
N GLN A 206 -23.65 6.18 12.33
CA GLN A 206 -23.32 7.57 12.63
C GLN A 206 -22.46 7.65 13.89
N PRO A 207 -21.69 8.73 14.05
CA PRO A 207 -21.01 9.01 15.29
C PRO A 207 -21.99 8.94 16.47
N GLN A 208 -21.69 8.09 17.44
CA GLN A 208 -22.47 7.98 18.67
C GLN A 208 -21.53 7.90 19.85
N GLY A 209 -21.65 8.89 20.74
CA GLY A 209 -20.83 9.05 21.91
C GLY A 209 -19.37 9.47 21.60
N PRO A 210 -18.59 9.69 22.67
CA PRO A 210 -19.02 9.64 24.07
C PRO A 210 -20.01 10.76 24.46
N PRO A 211 -20.86 10.58 25.49
CA PRO A 211 -21.83 11.60 25.89
C PRO A 211 -21.13 12.85 26.44
N GLY A 212 -21.74 14.01 26.21
CA GLY A 212 -21.19 15.31 26.61
C GLY A 212 -20.30 15.92 25.53
N THR A 213 -19.40 16.83 25.93
CA THR A 213 -18.43 17.43 25.00
C THR A 213 -17.04 16.86 25.22
N CYS A 214 -16.30 16.65 24.14
CA CYS A 214 -14.88 16.34 24.18
C CYS A 214 -14.12 17.64 23.98
N SER A 215 -13.40 18.13 25.00
CA SER A 215 -12.62 19.38 24.91
C SER A 215 -13.42 20.58 24.38
N GLY A 216 -14.71 20.66 24.70
CA GLY A 216 -15.60 21.75 24.27
C GLY A 216 -16.27 21.58 22.91
N VAL A 217 -15.99 20.49 22.17
CA VAL A 217 -16.70 20.15 20.93
C VAL A 217 -17.70 19.01 21.13
N ASN A 218 -18.73 18.94 20.30
CA ASN A 218 -19.65 17.82 20.26
C ASN A 218 -19.01 16.65 19.49
N PRO A 219 -18.68 15.51 20.12
CA PRO A 219 -18.05 14.39 19.44
C PRO A 219 -18.99 13.63 18.49
N GLU A 220 -20.29 13.93 18.51
CA GLU A 220 -21.28 13.36 17.60
C GLU A 220 -21.54 14.24 16.36
N ASP A 221 -20.96 15.45 16.29
CA ASP A 221 -21.17 16.38 15.19
C ASP A 221 -20.31 15.99 13.96
N PRO A 222 -20.92 15.68 12.80
CA PRO A 222 -20.21 15.40 11.55
C PRO A 222 -19.14 16.43 11.19
N ALA A 223 -19.41 17.73 11.40
CA ALA A 223 -18.47 18.79 11.06
C ALA A 223 -17.23 18.78 11.97
N VAL A 224 -17.40 18.43 13.24
CA VAL A 224 -16.29 18.30 14.20
C VAL A 224 -15.37 17.14 13.81
N ILE A 225 -15.93 16.02 13.36
CA ILE A 225 -15.16 14.85 12.93
C ILE A 225 -14.49 15.09 11.57
N ALA A 226 -15.18 15.75 10.64
CA ALA A 226 -14.59 16.13 9.37
C ALA A 226 -13.40 17.10 9.56
N ASN A 227 -13.53 18.10 10.45
CA ASN A 227 -12.41 18.97 10.80
C ASN A 227 -11.23 18.19 11.39
N LEU A 228 -11.49 17.15 12.19
CA LEU A 228 -10.44 16.28 12.70
C LEU A 228 -9.69 15.56 11.56
N ALA A 229 -10.41 15.02 10.56
CA ALA A 229 -9.81 14.44 9.36
C ALA A 229 -8.97 15.45 8.56
N SER A 230 -9.46 16.69 8.40
CA SER A 230 -8.74 17.78 7.73
C SER A 230 -7.43 18.14 8.44
N THR A 231 -7.37 18.08 9.78
CA THR A 231 -6.09 18.28 10.49
C THR A 231 -5.02 17.24 10.15
N GLY A 232 -5.43 16.01 9.80
CA GLY A 232 -4.53 14.98 9.30
C GLY A 232 -4.05 15.27 7.89
N ALA A 233 -4.99 15.61 7.00
CA ALA A 233 -4.70 15.91 5.58
C ALA A 233 -3.81 17.16 5.40
N GLU A 234 -3.95 18.15 6.29
CA GLU A 234 -3.15 19.39 6.29
C GLU A 234 -1.81 19.25 7.04
N TYR A 235 -1.53 18.10 7.64
CA TYR A 235 -0.27 17.85 8.32
C TYR A 235 0.90 17.72 7.31
N ASN A 236 2.14 17.84 7.80
CA ASN A 236 3.33 17.64 6.99
C ASN A 236 4.30 16.64 7.68
N PRO A 237 4.47 15.41 7.16
CA PRO A 237 3.81 14.85 5.96
C PRO A 237 2.30 14.57 6.18
N PRO A 238 1.46 14.60 5.13
CA PRO A 238 0.01 14.48 5.28
C PRO A 238 -0.43 13.08 5.69
N VAL A 239 -1.55 12.99 6.39
CA VAL A 239 -2.22 11.74 6.76
C VAL A 239 -3.64 11.75 6.20
N PHE A 240 -3.85 10.99 5.13
CA PHE A 240 -5.15 10.94 4.45
C PHE A 240 -6.16 10.09 5.22
N THR A 241 -7.45 10.43 5.15
CA THR A 241 -8.52 9.64 5.79
C THR A 241 -9.48 9.10 4.75
N TYR A 242 -9.45 7.79 4.53
CA TYR A 242 -10.41 7.07 3.71
C TYR A 242 -11.57 6.55 4.56
N VAL A 243 -12.75 6.45 3.97
CA VAL A 243 -13.95 5.96 4.66
C VAL A 243 -14.63 4.88 3.84
N ILE A 244 -14.83 3.71 4.45
CA ILE A 244 -15.71 2.66 3.92
C ILE A 244 -16.97 2.61 4.76
N GLY A 245 -18.09 2.94 4.14
CA GLY A 245 -19.42 2.87 4.74
C GLY A 245 -20.11 1.55 4.40
N LEU A 246 -20.37 0.73 5.42
CA LEU A 246 -21.16 -0.49 5.29
C LEU A 246 -22.68 -0.18 5.27
N PRO A 247 -23.54 -1.13 4.87
CA PRO A 247 -24.98 -0.90 4.80
C PRO A 247 -25.55 -0.29 6.09
N GLY A 248 -26.13 0.91 5.99
CA GLY A 248 -26.64 1.68 7.14
C GLY A 248 -25.80 2.91 7.49
N ALA A 249 -24.58 3.03 6.97
CA ALA A 249 -23.76 4.22 7.15
C ALA A 249 -24.43 5.42 6.49
N ALA A 250 -24.46 6.59 7.15
CA ALA A 250 -25.00 7.78 6.50
C ALA A 250 -23.98 8.33 5.50
N GLN A 251 -24.32 8.19 4.22
CA GLN A 251 -23.52 8.63 3.08
C GLN A 251 -23.04 10.08 3.20
N THR A 252 -23.90 10.99 3.64
CA THR A 252 -23.53 12.41 3.80
C THR A 252 -22.38 12.58 4.79
N PHE A 253 -22.46 11.90 5.93
CA PHE A 253 -21.39 11.92 6.94
C PHE A 253 -20.11 11.29 6.39
N ALA A 254 -20.20 10.07 5.83
CA ALA A 254 -19.04 9.35 5.32
C ALA A 254 -18.29 10.17 4.25
N ASN A 255 -19.02 10.73 3.28
CA ASN A 255 -18.44 11.58 2.25
C ASN A 255 -17.85 12.87 2.82
N GLN A 256 -18.48 13.47 3.83
CA GLN A 256 -17.96 14.68 4.47
C GLN A 256 -16.61 14.42 5.14
N VAL A 257 -16.44 13.28 5.82
CA VAL A 257 -15.18 12.91 6.46
C VAL A 257 -14.11 12.56 5.42
N ALA A 258 -14.44 11.78 4.40
CA ALA A 258 -13.50 11.44 3.31
C ALA A 258 -13.02 12.69 2.55
N ALA A 259 -13.93 13.61 2.24
CA ALA A 259 -13.61 14.86 1.56
C ALA A 259 -12.66 15.72 2.39
N ALA A 260 -12.96 15.92 3.68
CA ALA A 260 -12.10 16.67 4.59
C ALA A 260 -10.76 15.96 4.83
N GLY A 261 -10.76 14.63 4.82
CA GLY A 261 -9.58 13.77 4.93
C GLY A 261 -8.69 13.71 3.70
N GLY A 262 -9.01 14.46 2.63
CA GLY A 262 -8.20 14.55 1.41
C GLY A 262 -8.41 13.41 0.40
N THR A 263 -9.43 12.57 0.58
CA THR A 263 -9.69 11.39 -0.29
C THR A 263 -10.99 11.52 -1.09
N GLY A 264 -11.63 12.69 -1.07
CA GLY A 264 -12.81 12.96 -1.90
C GLY A 264 -14.10 12.33 -1.36
N GLN A 265 -14.44 11.11 -1.78
CA GLN A 265 -15.71 10.46 -1.41
C GLN A 265 -15.46 9.16 -0.64
N ALA A 266 -16.40 8.82 0.24
CA ALA A 266 -16.40 7.51 0.88
C ALA A 266 -16.78 6.44 -0.13
N VAL A 267 -16.25 5.23 0.07
CA VAL A 267 -16.73 4.06 -0.65
C VAL A 267 -17.88 3.45 0.13
N LEU A 268 -19.05 3.37 -0.50
CA LEU A 268 -20.23 2.80 0.13
C LEU A 268 -20.50 1.41 -0.41
N VAL A 269 -20.64 0.48 0.51
CA VAL A 269 -20.88 -0.93 0.23
C VAL A 269 -22.38 -1.21 0.35
N SER A 270 -22.95 -1.79 -0.69
CA SER A 270 -24.34 -2.20 -0.80
C SER A 270 -24.62 -3.48 0.00
N ALA A 271 -25.90 -3.69 0.36
CA ALA A 271 -26.33 -4.86 1.12
C ALA A 271 -26.31 -6.18 0.32
N THR A 272 -26.02 -6.14 -0.98
CA THR A 272 -26.24 -7.29 -1.89
C THR A 272 -25.00 -8.16 -2.02
N ASN A 273 -23.80 -7.56 -2.03
CA ASN A 273 -22.53 -8.29 -2.05
C ASN A 273 -21.45 -7.56 -1.25
N VAL A 274 -21.71 -7.42 0.06
CA VAL A 274 -20.89 -6.60 0.97
C VAL A 274 -19.41 -7.01 0.92
N ALA A 275 -19.11 -8.30 0.84
CA ALA A 275 -17.71 -8.78 0.85
C ALA A 275 -16.92 -8.38 -0.40
N ALA A 276 -17.50 -8.57 -1.60
CA ALA A 276 -16.83 -8.20 -2.84
C ALA A 276 -16.71 -6.67 -2.97
N GLU A 277 -17.78 -5.95 -2.67
CA GLU A 277 -17.77 -4.49 -2.75
C GLU A 277 -16.86 -3.86 -1.68
N PHE A 278 -16.68 -4.50 -0.53
CA PHE A 278 -15.70 -4.09 0.46
C PHE A 278 -14.26 -4.35 0.00
N GLN A 279 -14.02 -5.47 -0.71
CA GLN A 279 -12.72 -5.74 -1.33
C GLN A 279 -12.44 -4.74 -2.46
N ASP A 280 -13.44 -4.40 -3.27
CA ASP A 280 -13.34 -3.37 -4.30
C ASP A 280 -13.11 -1.99 -3.65
N ALA A 281 -13.77 -1.71 -2.53
CA ALA A 281 -13.56 -0.50 -1.76
C ALA A 281 -12.14 -0.39 -1.21
N LEU A 282 -11.60 -1.47 -0.67
CA LEU A 282 -10.21 -1.52 -0.23
C LEU A 282 -9.26 -1.34 -1.41
N THR A 283 -9.51 -2.03 -2.52
CA THR A 283 -8.71 -1.90 -3.74
C THR A 283 -8.71 -0.46 -4.24
N LYS A 284 -9.88 0.19 -4.25
CA LYS A 284 -10.03 1.60 -4.61
C LYS A 284 -9.29 2.52 -3.65
N VAL A 285 -9.42 2.35 -2.35
CA VAL A 285 -8.70 3.15 -1.34
C VAL A 285 -7.18 3.03 -1.53
N THR A 286 -6.69 1.82 -1.79
CA THR A 286 -5.26 1.58 -2.03
C THR A 286 -4.81 1.99 -3.43
N GLY A 287 -5.71 1.96 -4.42
CA GLY A 287 -5.50 2.45 -5.79
C GLY A 287 -5.42 3.98 -5.85
N GLU A 288 -6.29 4.66 -5.11
CA GLU A 288 -6.23 6.11 -4.87
C GLU A 288 -4.98 6.50 -4.05
N ALA A 289 -4.49 5.56 -3.22
CA ALA A 289 -3.22 5.68 -2.53
C ALA A 289 -2.02 5.22 -3.37
N LEU A 290 -2.20 4.77 -4.63
CA LEU A 290 -1.08 4.57 -5.53
C LEU A 290 -0.38 5.92 -5.67
N PRO A 291 0.90 6.00 -5.30
CA PRO A 291 1.59 7.25 -5.27
C PRO A 291 1.72 7.75 -6.71
N CYS A 292 1.71 9.07 -6.86
CA CYS A 292 2.06 9.69 -8.14
C CYS A 292 3.57 9.87 -8.26
N GLU A 293 4.32 9.25 -7.36
CA GLU A 293 5.77 9.25 -7.27
C GLU A 293 6.23 7.79 -7.14
N TYR A 294 7.22 7.44 -7.95
CA TYR A 294 7.79 6.10 -8.03
C TYR A 294 9.30 6.23 -7.92
N GLU A 295 9.94 5.31 -7.19
CA GLU A 295 11.40 5.30 -7.12
C GLU A 295 11.99 5.03 -8.50
N ILE A 296 13.10 5.70 -8.82
CA ILE A 296 13.82 5.40 -10.05
C ILE A 296 14.53 4.03 -9.90
N PRO A 297 14.56 3.18 -10.94
CA PRO A 297 15.26 1.90 -10.84
C PRO A 297 16.74 2.10 -10.51
N SER A 298 17.28 1.20 -9.68
CA SER A 298 18.64 1.30 -9.15
C SER A 298 19.72 1.37 -10.24
N GLU A 299 19.45 0.80 -11.41
CA GLU A 299 20.29 0.82 -12.61
C GLU A 299 20.39 2.22 -13.21
N VAL A 300 19.34 3.03 -13.10
CA VAL A 300 19.37 4.43 -13.53
C VAL A 300 20.07 5.28 -12.47
N GLU A 301 19.83 4.99 -11.19
CA GLU A 301 20.46 5.69 -10.07
C GLU A 301 21.99 5.44 -10.02
N SER A 302 22.43 4.21 -10.30
CA SER A 302 23.86 3.84 -10.39
C SER A 302 24.54 4.38 -11.65
N GLY A 303 23.76 4.82 -12.64
CA GLY A 303 24.24 5.28 -13.95
C GLY A 303 24.51 4.15 -14.95
N ASP A 304 24.12 2.91 -14.67
CA ASP A 304 24.20 1.78 -15.60
C ASP A 304 23.23 1.95 -16.79
N VAL A 305 22.10 2.65 -16.56
CA VAL A 305 21.14 3.09 -17.58
C VAL A 305 21.07 4.62 -17.58
N ALA A 306 21.12 5.23 -18.77
CA ALA A 306 21.00 6.67 -18.90
C ALA A 306 19.58 7.16 -18.53
N ILE A 307 19.48 8.32 -17.88
CA ILE A 307 18.18 8.98 -17.59
C ILE A 307 17.38 9.33 -18.85
N THR A 308 18.02 9.34 -20.02
CA THR A 308 17.38 9.53 -21.33
C THR A 308 16.93 8.21 -21.95
N SER A 309 17.03 7.10 -21.21
CA SER A 309 16.69 5.75 -21.66
C SER A 309 15.66 5.08 -20.75
N VAL A 310 14.74 5.88 -20.23
CA VAL A 310 13.66 5.48 -19.32
C VAL A 310 12.32 5.79 -19.97
N ASN A 311 11.42 4.83 -20.02
CA ASN A 311 10.04 5.03 -20.45
C ASN A 311 9.08 4.49 -19.38
N VAL A 312 7.88 5.05 -19.32
CA VAL A 312 6.85 4.65 -18.35
C VAL A 312 5.68 4.05 -19.11
N LEU A 313 5.24 2.86 -18.71
CA LEU A 313 3.99 2.27 -19.15
C LEU A 313 2.94 2.42 -18.07
N LEU A 314 1.74 2.84 -18.48
CA LEU A 314 0.56 2.93 -17.66
C LEU A 314 -0.49 1.94 -18.17
N THR A 315 -0.90 1.02 -17.31
CA THR A 315 -2.06 0.15 -17.54
C THR A 315 -3.21 0.61 -16.66
N LEU A 316 -4.38 0.85 -17.24
CA LEU A 316 -5.59 1.26 -16.53
C LEU A 316 -6.66 0.16 -16.63
N GLY A 317 -7.38 -0.13 -15.55
CA GLY A 317 -8.54 -1.03 -15.53
C GLY A 317 -8.27 -2.46 -16.00
N GLY A 318 -7.01 -2.93 -15.92
CA GLY A 318 -6.59 -4.21 -16.47
C GLY A 318 -6.54 -4.27 -18.00
N GLY A 319 -6.53 -3.12 -18.68
CA GLY A 319 -6.38 -3.00 -20.13
C GLY A 319 -4.95 -3.23 -20.63
N GLU A 320 -4.70 -2.90 -21.89
CA GLU A 320 -3.35 -2.98 -22.46
C GLU A 320 -2.44 -1.85 -21.92
N PRO A 321 -1.14 -2.10 -21.69
CA PRO A 321 -0.19 -1.07 -21.31
C PRO A 321 -0.07 0.01 -22.38
N ALA A 322 -0.23 1.26 -21.99
CA ALA A 322 -0.01 2.42 -22.85
C ALA A 322 1.30 3.13 -22.45
N LEU A 323 2.07 3.58 -23.44
CA LEU A 323 3.27 4.35 -23.18
C LEU A 323 2.91 5.79 -22.82
N LEU A 324 3.41 6.22 -21.66
CA LEU A 324 3.21 7.55 -21.12
C LEU A 324 4.44 8.41 -21.45
N PRO A 325 4.28 9.54 -22.17
CA PRO A 325 5.41 10.38 -22.54
C PRO A 325 5.99 11.10 -21.32
N GLN A 326 7.28 11.40 -21.39
CA GLN A 326 7.91 12.32 -20.46
C GLN A 326 7.49 13.75 -20.80
N ASP A 327 6.92 14.45 -19.85
CA ASP A 327 6.60 15.87 -19.92
C ASP A 327 7.22 16.58 -18.71
N ALA A 328 8.34 17.26 -18.94
CA ALA A 328 9.07 17.96 -17.88
C ALA A 328 8.32 19.18 -17.32
N THR A 329 7.39 19.78 -18.08
CA THR A 329 6.58 20.92 -17.61
C THR A 329 5.28 20.48 -16.96
N CYS A 330 4.82 19.26 -17.27
CA CYS A 330 3.53 18.72 -16.86
C CYS A 330 2.35 19.62 -17.25
N ASP A 331 2.41 20.15 -18.47
CA ASP A 331 1.32 20.89 -19.10
C ASP A 331 0.23 19.93 -19.64
N GLY A 332 0.59 18.64 -19.83
CA GLY A 332 -0.28 17.58 -20.33
C GLY A 332 -0.32 16.33 -19.45
N ALA A 333 -0.65 15.22 -20.08
CA ALA A 333 -0.63 13.90 -19.47
C ALA A 333 0.74 13.26 -19.73
N GLY A 334 1.57 13.19 -18.71
CA GLY A 334 2.89 12.59 -18.80
C GLY A 334 3.46 12.20 -17.45
N TRP A 335 4.77 12.06 -17.42
CA TRP A 335 5.58 11.93 -16.20
C TRP A 335 6.82 12.81 -16.31
N ARG A 336 7.42 13.15 -15.17
CA ARG A 336 8.67 13.90 -15.10
C ARG A 336 9.61 13.32 -14.06
N TYR A 337 10.86 13.74 -14.11
CA TYR A 337 11.77 13.55 -13.00
C TYR A 337 11.50 14.55 -11.87
N ASP A 338 11.73 14.12 -10.63
CA ASP A 338 11.70 14.97 -9.44
C ASP A 338 12.75 16.07 -9.50
N VAL A 339 13.99 15.71 -9.84
CA VAL A 339 15.14 16.63 -9.91
C VAL A 339 15.79 16.53 -11.30
N PRO A 340 15.88 17.64 -12.06
CA PRO A 340 16.54 17.65 -13.35
C PRO A 340 18.01 17.22 -13.26
N GLY A 341 18.38 16.20 -14.03
CA GLY A 341 19.77 15.75 -14.21
C GLY A 341 20.29 14.76 -13.16
N ASN A 342 19.70 14.71 -11.96
CA ASN A 342 20.02 13.70 -10.94
C ASN A 342 18.74 13.24 -10.22
N PRO A 343 17.85 12.55 -10.95
CA PRO A 343 16.57 12.13 -10.40
C PRO A 343 16.72 11.03 -9.36
N SER A 344 15.86 11.06 -8.35
CA SER A 344 15.65 9.93 -7.44
C SER A 344 14.26 9.31 -7.60
N HIS A 345 13.32 10.06 -8.20
CA HIS A 345 11.94 9.64 -8.38
C HIS A 345 11.40 10.03 -9.76
N ILE A 346 10.44 9.24 -10.24
CA ILE A 346 9.55 9.54 -11.36
C ILE A 346 8.24 10.07 -10.77
N THR A 347 7.84 11.28 -11.13
CA THR A 347 6.59 11.90 -10.73
C THR A 347 5.62 11.94 -11.90
N LEU A 348 4.43 11.36 -11.76
CA LEU A 348 3.35 11.50 -12.73
C LEU A 348 2.84 12.94 -12.75
N CYS A 349 2.59 13.47 -13.94
CA CYS A 349 1.99 14.79 -14.08
C CYS A 349 0.59 14.83 -13.45
N PRO A 350 0.11 16.01 -12.99
CA PRO A 350 -1.15 16.11 -12.26
C PRO A 350 -2.36 15.48 -12.98
N ALA A 351 -2.46 15.64 -14.30
CA ALA A 351 -3.53 15.05 -15.11
C ALA A 351 -3.48 13.51 -15.14
N THR A 352 -2.29 12.94 -15.33
CA THR A 352 -2.07 11.48 -15.31
C THR A 352 -2.33 10.91 -13.92
N CYS A 353 -1.81 11.57 -12.89
CA CYS A 353 -1.99 11.21 -11.48
C CYS A 353 -3.47 11.17 -11.11
N ALA A 354 -4.26 12.18 -11.51
CA ALA A 354 -5.70 12.19 -11.29
C ALA A 354 -6.41 11.02 -12.00
N THR A 355 -6.07 10.78 -13.27
CA THR A 355 -6.64 9.67 -14.05
C THR A 355 -6.33 8.31 -13.43
N LEU A 356 -5.09 8.11 -12.99
CA LEU A 356 -4.64 6.87 -12.34
C LEU A 356 -5.45 6.60 -11.06
N LYS A 357 -5.65 7.63 -10.23
CA LYS A 357 -6.40 7.54 -8.97
C LYS A 357 -7.89 7.23 -9.15
N GLU A 358 -8.45 7.47 -10.33
CA GLU A 358 -9.85 7.15 -10.64
C GLU A 358 -10.07 5.68 -11.05
N GLN A 359 -9.00 4.89 -11.23
CA GLN A 359 -9.13 3.51 -11.70
C GLN A 359 -9.15 2.48 -10.56
N ASP A 360 -10.02 1.48 -10.69
CA ASP A 360 -10.11 0.35 -9.75
C ASP A 360 -8.89 -0.59 -9.81
N SER A 361 -8.11 -0.50 -10.89
CA SER A 361 -6.78 -1.10 -10.99
C SER A 361 -5.91 -0.27 -11.92
N ALA A 362 -4.69 0.03 -11.49
CA ALA A 362 -3.69 0.63 -12.35
C ALA A 362 -2.33 0.00 -12.07
N LYS A 363 -1.50 -0.11 -13.11
CA LYS A 363 -0.13 -0.62 -13.02
C LYS A 363 0.79 0.37 -13.70
N ILE A 364 1.89 0.72 -13.04
CA ILE A 364 3.02 1.43 -13.64
C ILE A 364 4.17 0.45 -13.84
N GLN A 365 4.76 0.46 -15.02
CA GLN A 365 5.99 -0.26 -15.30
C GLN A 365 7.02 0.71 -15.86
N ILE A 366 8.27 0.51 -15.47
CA ILE A 366 9.40 1.33 -15.93
C ILE A 366 10.18 0.48 -16.92
N LEU A 367 10.25 0.97 -18.15
CA LEU A 367 11.03 0.37 -19.22
C LEU A 367 12.39 1.05 -19.29
N LEU A 368 13.44 0.25 -19.16
CA LEU A 368 14.82 0.71 -19.27
C LEU A 368 15.42 0.29 -20.61
N GLY A 369 16.34 1.11 -21.13
CA GLY A 369 17.17 0.76 -22.28
C GLY A 369 16.70 1.32 -23.64
N CYS A 370 15.50 1.87 -23.72
CA CYS A 370 15.02 2.60 -24.91
C CYS A 370 15.09 4.10 -24.68
N SER A 371 15.44 4.90 -25.69
CA SER A 371 15.35 6.37 -25.62
C SER A 371 13.98 6.81 -25.09
N THR A 372 13.99 7.73 -24.13
CA THR A 372 12.78 8.31 -23.54
C THR A 372 11.95 9.02 -24.60
N ILE A 373 10.67 8.67 -24.69
CA ILE A 373 9.70 9.38 -25.52
C ILE A 373 9.24 10.61 -24.75
N ILE A 374 9.37 11.78 -25.39
CA ILE A 374 9.07 13.10 -24.82
C ILE A 374 7.84 13.65 -25.54
N GLU A 375 6.97 14.36 -24.81
CA GLU A 375 5.82 15.09 -25.37
C GLU A 375 6.20 16.32 -26.20
#